data_AF-A0A2E4IWK5-F1
#
_entry.id   AF-A0A2E4IWK5-F1
#
_cell.length_a   1.000
_cell.length_b   1.000
_cell.length_c   1.000
_cell.angle_alpha   90.00
_cell.angle_beta   90.00
_cell.angle_gamma   90.00
#
_symmetry.space_group_name_H-M   'P 1'
#
loop_
_entity.id
_entity.type
_entity.pdbx_description
1 polymer ?
#
loop_
_entity_poly.entity_id
_entity_poly.type
_entity_poly.pdbx_seq_one_letter_code
_entity_poly.pdbx_strand_id
1 'polypeptide(L)'
;MYTLYQFPKMIESFEKCLISLKEWYELENPVICKGKHFEKEELEKWKKSDFSHPITYDKDKKDKIVYFEDIAMKKMIELHKKISITKIQAMARGNLVRKGINP
;
A
#
# COMPACT_ATOMS: atom_id res chain seq x y z
N MET A 1 5.63 4.82 -19.29
CA MET A 1 5.33 6.10 -18.62
C MET A 1 3.83 6.13 -18.36
N TYR A 2 3.37 5.85 -17.15
CA TYR A 2 1.93 5.88 -16.83
C TYR A 2 1.51 7.34 -16.67
N THR A 3 0.44 7.75 -17.36
CA THR A 3 -0.10 9.09 -17.23
C THR A 3 -0.82 9.24 -15.88
N LEU A 4 -0.86 10.46 -15.32
CA LEU A 4 -1.56 10.79 -14.08
C LEU A 4 -3.04 10.33 -14.07
N TYR A 5 -3.64 10.09 -15.23
CA TYR A 5 -5.01 9.61 -15.42
C TYR A 5 -5.19 8.10 -15.25
N GLN A 6 -4.14 7.29 -15.42
CA GLN A 6 -4.20 5.82 -15.25
C GLN A 6 -3.94 5.38 -13.81
N PHE A 7 -3.32 6.26 -13.01
CA PHE A 7 -2.97 6.01 -11.62
C PHE A 7 -4.18 5.75 -10.69
N PRO A 8 -5.30 6.50 -10.78
CA PRO A 8 -6.45 6.31 -9.90
C PRO A 8 -7.13 4.95 -10.08
N LYS A 9 -7.31 4.49 -11.32
CA LYS A 9 -7.95 3.19 -11.61
C LYS A 9 -7.12 1.99 -11.14
N MET A 10 -5.79 2.12 -11.16
CA MET A 10 -4.89 1.08 -10.69
C MET A 10 -4.93 0.94 -9.17
N ILE A 11 -5.01 2.08 -8.45
CA ILE A 11 -5.10 2.13 -6.99
C ILE A 11 -6.35 1.43 -6.46
N GLU A 12 -7.49 1.59 -7.14
CA GLU A 12 -8.76 0.94 -6.76
C GLU A 12 -8.68 -0.60 -6.80
N SER A 13 -7.68 -1.15 -7.48
CA SER A 13 -7.47 -2.60 -7.58
C SER A 13 -6.58 -3.16 -6.46
N PHE A 14 -5.96 -2.31 -5.63
CA PHE A 14 -5.12 -2.78 -4.54
C PHE A 14 -5.96 -3.14 -3.32
N GLU A 15 -5.87 -4.41 -2.93
CA GLU A 15 -6.49 -4.91 -1.72
C GLU A 15 -5.67 -4.56 -0.47
N LYS A 16 -6.34 -4.65 0.69
CA LYS A 16 -5.72 -4.54 2.01
C LYS A 16 -4.73 -5.68 2.24
N CYS A 17 -3.73 -5.44 3.08
CA CYS A 17 -2.87 -6.49 3.60
C CYS A 17 -3.71 -7.55 4.34
N LEU A 18 -3.63 -8.82 3.95
CA LEU A 18 -4.44 -9.89 4.55
C LEU A 18 -4.07 -10.19 6.01
N ILE A 19 -2.89 -9.73 6.47
CA ILE A 19 -2.40 -9.97 7.83
C ILE A 19 -2.78 -8.82 8.77
N SER A 20 -2.48 -7.56 8.41
CA SER A 20 -2.78 -6.39 9.26
C SER A 20 -4.05 -5.64 8.94
N LEU A 21 -4.71 -5.96 7.81
CA LEU A 21 -5.85 -5.20 7.29
C LEU A 21 -5.53 -3.73 6.96
N LYS A 22 -4.25 -3.35 6.99
CA LYS A 22 -3.75 -2.05 6.53
C LYS A 22 -4.06 -1.86 5.06
N GLU A 23 -4.41 -0.63 4.70
CA GLU A 23 -4.53 -0.24 3.30
C GLU A 23 -3.15 -0.27 2.63
N TRP A 24 -3.11 -0.49 1.32
CA TRP A 24 -1.86 -0.58 0.57
C TRP A 24 -0.96 0.66 0.74
N TYR A 25 -1.55 1.85 0.91
CA TYR A 25 -0.82 3.12 1.08
C TYR A 25 -0.26 3.32 2.49
N GLU A 26 -0.62 2.45 3.44
CA GLU A 26 -0.18 2.47 4.83
C GLU A 26 1.05 1.58 5.07
N LEU A 27 1.40 0.74 4.09
CA LEU A 27 2.57 -0.15 4.20
C LEU A 27 3.88 0.66 4.22
N GLU A 28 4.79 0.31 5.11
CA GLU A 28 6.09 0.96 5.26
C GLU A 28 7.18 0.23 4.46
N ASN A 29 7.23 -1.09 4.60
CA ASN A 29 8.15 -2.00 3.93
C ASN A 29 7.36 -3.06 3.14
N PRO A 30 6.72 -2.67 2.02
CA PRO A 30 5.89 -3.58 1.25
C PRO A 30 6.72 -4.71 0.62
N VAL A 31 6.22 -5.92 0.73
CA VAL A 31 6.71 -7.13 0.07
C VAL A 31 5.58 -7.80 -0.71
N ILE A 32 5.93 -8.52 -1.76
CA ILE A 32 4.96 -9.27 -2.57
C ILE A 32 5.13 -10.77 -2.36
N CYS A 33 4.02 -11.45 -2.09
CA CYS A 33 3.94 -12.90 -1.93
C CYS A 33 2.72 -13.39 -2.73
N LYS A 34 2.92 -14.31 -3.68
CA LYS A 34 1.90 -14.84 -4.62
C LYS A 34 0.93 -13.76 -5.17
N GLY A 35 1.45 -12.60 -5.56
CA GLY A 35 0.65 -11.52 -6.13
C GLY A 35 -0.14 -10.67 -5.13
N LYS A 36 0.03 -10.88 -3.83
CA LYS A 36 -0.56 -10.06 -2.76
C LYS A 36 0.54 -9.30 -2.02
N HIS A 37 0.20 -8.10 -1.54
CA HIS A 37 1.12 -7.18 -0.89
C HIS A 37 0.98 -7.28 0.64
N PHE A 38 2.10 -7.29 1.34
CA PHE A 38 2.17 -7.41 2.80
C PHE A 38 3.19 -6.46 3.38
N GLU A 39 3.04 -6.16 4.67
CA GLU A 39 4.10 -5.57 5.47
C GLU A 39 5.16 -6.64 5.79
N LYS A 40 6.44 -6.33 5.55
CA LYS A 40 7.54 -7.29 5.71
C LYS A 40 7.60 -7.86 7.12
N GLU A 41 7.53 -6.99 8.13
CA GLU A 41 7.66 -7.37 9.54
C GLU A 41 6.52 -8.26 10.00
N GLU A 42 5.31 -8.02 9.50
CA GLU A 42 4.13 -8.80 9.85
C GLU A 42 4.13 -10.16 9.17
N LEU A 43 4.54 -10.22 7.89
CA LEU A 43 4.70 -11.48 7.17
C LEU A 43 5.80 -12.36 7.78
N GLU A 44 6.90 -11.76 8.24
CA GLU A 44 7.96 -12.47 8.98
C GLU A 44 7.47 -12.99 10.34
N LYS A 45 6.68 -12.21 11.08
CA LYS A 45 6.04 -12.68 12.32
C LYS A 45 5.06 -13.83 12.06
N TRP A 46 4.27 -13.73 10.98
CA TRP A 46 3.34 -14.77 10.57
C TRP A 46 4.06 -16.06 10.19
N LYS A 47 5.16 -15.96 9.44
CA LYS A 47 6.01 -17.09 9.04
C LYS A 47 6.64 -17.83 10.22
N LYS A 48 6.92 -17.14 11.32
CA LYS A 48 7.42 -17.75 12.56
C LYS A 48 6.30 -18.41 13.37
N SER A 49 5.06 -18.02 13.14
CA SER A 49 3.90 -18.61 13.78
C SER A 49 3.49 -19.89 13.02
N ASP A 50 2.91 -20.86 13.71
CA ASP A 50 2.56 -22.17 13.14
C ASP A 50 1.27 -22.13 12.30
N PHE A 51 0.92 -20.96 11.78
CA PHE A 51 -0.27 -20.71 10.98
C PHE A 51 -0.11 -21.21 9.54
N SER A 52 -1.24 -21.48 8.89
CA SER A 52 -1.28 -21.73 7.45
C SER A 52 -0.80 -20.52 6.66
N HIS A 53 -0.40 -20.74 5.41
CA HIS A 53 0.00 -19.68 4.51
C HIS A 53 -1.11 -18.60 4.43
N PRO A 54 -0.80 -17.30 4.50
CA PRO A 54 -1.80 -16.21 4.55
C PRO A 54 -2.60 -16.02 3.24
N ILE A 55 -2.46 -16.91 2.26
CA ILE A 55 -3.08 -16.80 0.92
C ILE A 55 -3.72 -18.13 0.56
N THR A 56 -2.94 -19.20 0.65
CA THR A 56 -3.42 -20.58 0.47
C THR A 56 -3.88 -21.12 1.82
N TYR A 57 -5.19 -21.05 2.07
CA TYR A 57 -5.87 -21.59 3.26
C TYR A 57 -5.96 -23.12 3.28
N ASP A 58 -4.99 -23.82 2.70
CA ASP A 58 -4.92 -25.27 2.78
C ASP A 58 -4.26 -25.66 4.11
N LYS A 59 -5.08 -26.11 5.07
CA LYS A 59 -4.61 -26.46 6.43
C LYS A 59 -3.71 -27.70 6.43
N ASP A 60 -3.85 -28.56 5.43
CA ASP A 60 -3.12 -29.83 5.33
C ASP A 60 -1.78 -29.66 4.60
N LYS A 61 -1.58 -28.52 3.92
CA LYS A 61 -0.33 -28.16 3.26
C LYS A 61 0.26 -26.89 3.86
N LYS A 62 1.28 -27.07 4.71
CA LYS A 62 2.16 -25.97 5.15
C LYS A 62 2.99 -25.48 3.96
N ASP A 63 2.39 -24.66 3.12
CA ASP A 63 3.05 -24.09 1.96
C ASP A 63 4.09 -23.05 2.39
N LYS A 64 5.24 -23.05 1.74
CA LYS A 64 6.37 -22.21 2.17
C LYS A 64 6.07 -20.75 1.82
N ILE A 65 6.14 -19.87 2.82
CA ILE A 65 6.05 -18.43 2.61
C ILE A 65 7.35 -17.93 1.98
N VAL A 66 7.28 -17.56 0.71
CA VAL A 66 8.36 -16.93 -0.07
C VAL A 66 7.86 -15.58 -0.57
N TYR A 67 8.62 -14.52 -0.31
CA TYR A 67 8.28 -13.16 -0.70
C TYR A 67 9.48 -12.43 -1.28
N PHE A 68 9.20 -11.35 -2.02
CA PHE A 68 10.20 -10.46 -2.60
C PHE A 68 9.91 -9.02 -2.20
N GLU A 69 10.94 -8.17 -2.14
CA GLU A 69 10.76 -6.74 -1.88
C GLU A 69 9.98 -6.07 -3.02
N ASP A 70 8.91 -5.37 -2.67
CA ASP A 70 8.05 -4.72 -3.65
C ASP A 70 8.44 -3.25 -3.83
N ILE A 71 9.55 -3.05 -4.54
CA ILE A 71 10.10 -1.72 -4.82
C ILE A 71 9.10 -0.87 -5.63
N ALA A 72 8.29 -1.51 -6.48
CA ALA A 72 7.29 -0.82 -7.28
C ALA A 72 6.17 -0.27 -6.39
N MET A 73 5.64 -1.09 -5.48
CA MET A 73 4.66 -0.65 -4.49
C MET A 73 5.22 0.45 -3.60
N LYS A 74 6.46 0.30 -3.11
CA LYS A 74 7.11 1.33 -2.29
C LYS A 74 7.14 2.71 -2.99
N LYS A 75 7.54 2.74 -4.25
CA LYS A 75 7.52 3.98 -5.07
C LYS A 75 6.10 4.52 -5.29
N MET A 76 5.11 3.64 -5.45
CA MET A 76 3.71 4.06 -5.57
C MET A 76 3.18 4.69 -4.29
N ILE A 77 3.49 4.12 -3.12
CA ILE A 77 3.10 4.66 -1.82
C ILE A 77 3.72 6.05 -1.62
N GLU A 78 5.01 6.21 -1.94
CA GLU A 78 5.69 7.51 -1.88
C GLU A 78 5.03 8.55 -2.79
N LEU A 79 4.70 8.15 -4.03
CA LEU A 79 4.02 9.03 -4.98
C LEU A 79 2.61 9.41 -4.49
N HIS A 80 1.86 8.45 -3.96
CA HIS A 80 0.54 8.68 -3.38
C HIS A 80 0.60 9.70 -2.24
N LYS A 81 1.54 9.53 -1.31
CA LYS A 81 1.74 10.47 -0.19
C LYS A 81 2.05 11.89 -0.69
N LYS A 82 2.93 12.02 -1.71
CA LYS A 82 3.25 13.33 -2.34
C LYS A 82 2.03 13.98 -3.00
N ILE A 83 1.22 13.21 -3.74
CA ILE A 83 0.00 13.70 -4.39
C ILE A 83 -1.04 14.13 -3.36
N SER A 84 -1.21 13.36 -2.28
CA SER A 84 -2.17 13.70 -1.21
C SER A 84 -1.78 15.00 -0.49
N ILE A 85 -0.50 15.19 -0.17
CA ILE A 85 0.01 16.43 0.45
C ILE A 85 -0.21 17.64 -0.49
N THR A 86 0.15 17.51 -1.76
CA THR A 86 0.00 18.61 -2.73
C THR A 86 -1.46 18.99 -2.95
N LYS A 87 -2.39 18.02 -2.98
CA LYS A 87 -3.84 18.29 -3.00
C LYS A 87 -4.29 19.08 -1.78
N ILE A 88 -3.85 18.69 -0.58
CA ILE A 88 -4.18 19.39 0.67
C ILE A 88 -3.66 20.83 0.63
N GLN A 89 -2.42 21.04 0.19
CA GLN A 89 -1.83 22.38 0.06
C GLN A 89 -2.58 23.25 -0.96
N ALA A 90 -2.98 22.68 -2.11
CA ALA A 90 -3.77 23.39 -3.10
C ALA A 90 -5.16 23.80 -2.55
N MET A 91 -5.82 22.91 -1.83
CA MET A 91 -7.10 23.20 -1.16
C MET A 91 -6.95 24.28 -0.07
N ALA A 92 -5.88 24.20 0.73
CA ALA A 92 -5.59 25.21 1.75
C ALA A 92 -5.36 26.60 1.12
N ARG A 93 -4.57 26.69 0.05
CA ARG A 93 -4.35 27.92 -0.71
C ARG A 93 -5.65 28.48 -1.31
N GLY A 94 -6.46 27.63 -1.92
CA GLY A 94 -7.77 28.04 -2.44
C GLY A 94 -8.71 28.59 -1.35
N ASN A 95 -8.68 28.01 -0.16
CA ASN A 95 -9.45 28.49 0.98
C ASN A 95 -8.95 29.83 1.54
N LEU A 96 -7.64 30.09 1.52
CA LEU A 96 -7.08 31.40 1.91
C LEU A 96 -7.53 32.51 0.95
N VAL A 97 -7.43 32.25 -0.37
CA VAL A 97 -7.89 33.18 -1.41
C VAL A 97 -9.39 33.47 -1.26
N ARG A 98 -10.22 32.45 -0.99
CA ARG A 98 -11.66 32.63 -0.73
C ARG A 98 -11.96 33.48 0.51
N LYS A 99 -11.07 33.49 1.50
CA LYS A 99 -11.18 34.31 2.71
C LYS A 99 -10.59 35.72 2.52
N GLY A 100 -10.12 36.08 1.33
CA GLY A 100 -9.46 37.36 1.05
C GLY A 100 -8.08 37.49 1.71
N ILE A 101 -7.53 36.38 2.22
CA ILE A 101 -6.18 36.35 2.80
C ILE A 101 -5.24 36.03 1.65
N ASN A 102 -4.36 36.98 1.31
CA ASN A 102 -3.33 36.72 0.31
C ASN A 102 -2.38 35.63 0.86
N PRO A 103 -2.19 34.50 0.15
CA PRO A 103 -1.44 33.36 0.63
C PRO A 103 0.06 33.62 0.78
#